data_AF-A0A4Z0A4Z2-F1
#
_entry.id   AF-A0A4Z0A4Z2-F1
#
_cell.length_a   1.000
_cell.length_b   1.000
_cell.length_c   1.000
_cell.angle_alpha   90.00
_cell.angle_beta   90.00
_cell.angle_gamma   90.00
#
_symmetry.space_group_name_H-M   'P 1'
#
loop_
_entity.id
_entity.type
_entity.pdbx_description
1 polymer ?
#
loop_
_entity_poly.entity_id
_entity_poly.type
_entity_poly.pdbx_seq_one_letter_code
_entity_poly.pdbx_strand_id
1 'polypeptide(L)'
;MASTLLPFLEIEACQPYAMVAVYGPTWVVDAQVQGQPQNKNPGDVTEAMFRHAYLPGNELVYMRVGFTHSEQLTGAQPIVWDESLRFQRDMKVHCKPYTVSPVDFLTSPRPSQRTDNIDPSLPYRPHHVNVDFFAASPVLIPLYIIKYHSVVTKAPFFVTYAAHSGRAYVADSYANRRVGEMTRRLGLPVDTDILDVTSMLWTTAFLSDRLNEPVTVRDSGNGPKSVLREMAMFEWASELVTQPLQKGSAFLKDEAQMDAIMQDPRVRPYDLEERRQVESWLEALWGHLQSKGTSTLDKVEFMKQLVTSDQIKTYEDFTKLYAMMGQPPLSEADLKSLS
;
A
#
# COMPACT_ATOMS: atom_id res chain seq x y z
N MET A 1 7.49 12.87 -30.80
CA MET A 1 8.06 12.65 -29.45
C MET A 1 7.46 11.44 -28.73
N ALA A 2 6.15 11.16 -28.84
CA ALA A 2 5.56 9.98 -28.18
C ALA A 2 6.02 8.63 -28.76
N SER A 3 6.37 8.54 -30.06
CA SER A 3 6.90 7.31 -30.67
C SER A 3 8.22 6.84 -30.05
N THR A 4 9.00 7.75 -29.47
CA THR A 4 10.31 7.44 -28.87
C THR A 4 10.21 6.91 -27.43
N LEU A 5 9.09 7.16 -26.74
CA LEU A 5 8.89 6.73 -25.35
C LEU A 5 8.51 5.26 -25.23
N LEU A 6 7.92 4.67 -26.28
CA LEU A 6 7.49 3.28 -26.35
C LEU A 6 7.82 2.72 -27.74
N PRO A 7 9.11 2.57 -28.10
CA PRO A 7 9.54 2.13 -29.44
C PRO A 7 9.01 0.74 -29.83
N PHE A 8 8.55 -0.04 -28.86
CA PHE A 8 7.92 -1.33 -29.10
C PHE A 8 6.47 -1.27 -29.61
N LEU A 9 5.85 -0.08 -29.63
CA LEU A 9 4.55 0.15 -30.27
C LEU A 9 4.66 0.55 -31.74
N GLU A 10 5.83 0.38 -32.37
CA GLU A 10 6.09 0.58 -33.81
C GLU A 10 5.36 -0.43 -34.73
N ILE A 11 4.25 -1.01 -34.27
CA ILE A 11 3.22 -1.44 -35.21
C ILE A 11 2.58 -0.15 -35.73
N GLU A 12 2.61 0.10 -37.04
CA GLU A 12 1.98 1.26 -37.71
C GLU A 12 0.53 1.55 -37.27
N ALA A 13 -0.11 0.63 -36.57
CA ALA A 13 -1.51 0.66 -36.20
C ALA A 13 -1.83 1.31 -34.83
N CYS A 14 -0.89 1.56 -33.91
CA CYS A 14 -1.20 2.11 -32.58
C CYS A 14 -0.33 3.31 -32.17
N GLN A 15 -0.31 4.39 -32.95
CA GLN A 15 0.27 5.66 -32.46
C GLN A 15 -0.58 6.22 -31.31
N PRO A 16 0.03 6.67 -30.19
CA PRO A 16 -0.71 7.35 -29.15
C PRO A 16 -1.25 8.67 -29.71
N TYR A 17 -2.54 8.93 -29.52
CA TYR A 17 -3.15 10.19 -29.98
C TYR A 17 -3.12 11.28 -28.90
N ALA A 18 -2.87 10.90 -27.65
CA ALA A 18 -2.67 11.83 -26.55
C ALA A 18 -1.76 11.22 -25.48
N MET A 19 -1.00 12.09 -24.81
CA MET A 19 -0.14 11.74 -23.69
C MET A 19 -0.19 12.86 -22.68
N VAL A 20 -0.27 12.53 -21.39
CA VAL A 20 -0.31 13.51 -20.30
C VAL A 20 0.62 13.05 -19.19
N ALA A 21 1.46 13.96 -18.68
CA ALA A 21 2.26 13.72 -17.49
C ALA A 21 1.42 14.02 -16.24
N VAL A 22 1.45 13.12 -15.27
CA VAL A 22 0.64 13.19 -14.05
C VAL A 22 1.48 12.79 -12.85
N TYR A 23 1.29 13.48 -11.73
CA TYR A 23 1.70 12.95 -10.43
C TYR A 23 0.54 12.19 -9.81
N GLY A 24 0.70 10.88 -9.70
CA GLY A 24 -0.27 10.00 -9.07
C GLY A 24 -0.06 9.96 -7.56
N PRO A 25 -1.02 10.43 -6.75
CA PRO A 25 -0.93 10.36 -5.30
C PRO A 25 -1.01 8.91 -4.84
N THR A 26 -0.09 8.54 -3.97
CA THR A 26 -0.07 7.25 -3.28
C THR A 26 0.32 7.43 -1.83
N TRP A 27 0.02 6.41 -1.05
CA TRP A 27 0.50 6.21 0.30
C TRP A 27 1.43 5.00 0.30
N VAL A 28 2.57 5.17 0.95
CA VAL A 28 3.42 4.06 1.39
C VAL A 28 3.07 3.81 2.85
N VAL A 29 2.54 2.64 3.17
CA VAL A 29 1.98 2.30 4.47
C VAL A 29 2.83 1.24 5.16
N ASP A 30 3.21 1.55 6.39
CA ASP A 30 3.93 0.68 7.30
C ASP A 30 3.04 0.47 8.52
N ALA A 31 2.59 -0.76 8.76
CA ALA A 31 1.56 -1.02 9.76
C ALA A 31 1.68 -2.40 10.38
N GLN A 32 1.25 -2.52 11.64
CA GLN A 32 1.00 -3.80 12.29
C GLN A 32 -0.46 -3.83 12.74
N VAL A 33 -1.19 -4.81 12.22
CA VAL A 33 -2.60 -5.02 12.52
C VAL A 33 -2.80 -6.39 13.17
N GLN A 34 -3.82 -6.50 14.00
CA GLN A 34 -4.23 -7.70 14.67
C GLN A 34 -5.71 -7.94 14.43
N GLY A 35 -6.07 -9.16 14.10
CA GLY A 35 -7.45 -9.60 13.89
C GLY A 35 -7.79 -10.74 14.83
N GLN A 36 -8.92 -10.64 15.52
CA GLN A 36 -9.43 -11.72 16.37
C GLN A 36 -10.53 -12.51 15.65
N PRO A 37 -10.30 -13.77 15.25
CA PRO A 37 -11.30 -14.59 14.55
C PRO A 37 -12.53 -14.91 15.41
N GLN A 38 -13.71 -14.89 14.79
CA GLN A 38 -15.02 -15.05 15.42
C GLN A 38 -15.22 -16.34 16.24
N ASN A 39 -14.64 -17.47 15.81
CA ASN A 39 -14.94 -18.79 16.38
C ASN A 39 -13.80 -19.38 17.22
N LYS A 40 -12.93 -18.54 17.78
CA LYS A 40 -11.73 -19.00 18.50
C LYS A 40 -11.70 -18.55 19.95
N ASN A 41 -10.78 -19.16 20.71
CA ASN A 41 -10.52 -18.75 22.09
C ASN A 41 -10.15 -17.26 22.11
N PRO A 42 -10.54 -16.50 23.14
CA PRO A 42 -10.22 -15.08 23.24
C PRO A 42 -8.73 -14.72 23.10
N GLY A 43 -7.82 -15.67 23.31
CA GLY A 43 -6.37 -15.49 23.13
C GLY A 43 -5.84 -15.76 21.72
N ASP A 44 -6.64 -16.33 20.82
CA ASP A 44 -6.23 -16.57 19.45
C ASP A 44 -6.38 -15.26 18.66
N VAL A 45 -5.26 -14.73 18.20
CA VAL A 45 -5.17 -13.49 17.44
C VAL A 45 -4.27 -13.80 16.24
N THR A 46 -4.63 -13.25 15.09
CA THR A 46 -3.71 -13.23 13.95
C THR A 46 -3.21 -11.82 13.74
N GLU A 47 -1.94 -11.74 13.43
CA GLU A 47 -1.21 -10.50 13.26
C GLU A 47 -0.79 -10.41 11.80
N ALA A 48 -0.91 -9.24 11.21
CA ALA A 48 -0.38 -8.95 9.88
C ALA A 48 0.49 -7.69 9.97
N MET A 49 1.70 -7.77 9.44
CA MET A 49 2.62 -6.65 9.35
C MET A 49 2.77 -6.26 7.88
N PHE A 50 2.51 -5.00 7.57
CA PHE A 50 2.67 -4.38 6.27
C PHE A 50 3.95 -3.58 6.27
N ARG A 51 4.80 -3.81 5.27
CA ARG A 51 5.99 -2.99 5.01
C ARG A 51 5.90 -2.39 3.64
N HIS A 52 6.01 -1.07 3.59
CA HIS A 52 5.97 -0.27 2.37
C HIS A 52 4.78 -0.60 1.47
N ALA A 53 3.65 -0.93 2.10
CA ALA A 53 2.46 -1.34 1.39
C ALA A 53 1.94 -0.17 0.57
N TYR A 54 1.61 -0.44 -0.69
CA TYR A 54 1.04 0.55 -1.57
C TYR A 54 -0.44 0.70 -1.35
N LEU A 55 -0.86 1.94 -1.17
CA LEU A 55 -2.25 2.32 -1.19
C LEU A 55 -2.44 3.50 -2.16
N PRO A 56 -3.26 3.38 -3.22
CA PRO A 56 -3.61 4.50 -4.07
C PRO A 56 -4.19 5.64 -3.24
N GLY A 57 -3.67 6.84 -3.43
CA GLY A 57 -4.16 8.05 -2.76
C GLY A 57 -5.37 8.65 -3.47
N ASN A 58 -5.79 8.11 -4.61
CA ASN A 58 -6.89 8.63 -5.41
C ASN A 58 -7.65 7.50 -6.12
N GLU A 59 -8.94 7.72 -6.36
CA GLU A 59 -9.88 6.69 -6.85
C GLU A 59 -9.72 6.30 -8.33
N LEU A 60 -8.99 7.09 -9.10
CA LEU A 60 -8.87 6.91 -10.55
C LEU A 60 -8.36 5.51 -10.85
N VAL A 61 -9.12 4.78 -11.66
CA VAL A 61 -8.92 3.35 -11.97
C VAL A 61 -7.48 3.04 -12.40
N TYR A 62 -6.88 3.93 -13.18
CA TYR A 62 -5.51 3.77 -13.68
C TYR A 62 -4.40 3.95 -12.62
N MET A 63 -4.73 4.43 -11.43
CA MET A 63 -3.83 4.53 -10.27
C MET A 63 -4.06 3.41 -9.25
N ARG A 64 -5.07 2.55 -9.46
CA ARG A 64 -5.32 1.41 -8.58
C ARG A 64 -4.31 0.28 -8.74
N VAL A 65 -3.44 0.36 -9.74
CA VAL A 65 -2.39 -0.61 -9.96
C VAL A 65 -1.16 -0.27 -9.11
N GLY A 66 -0.58 -1.28 -8.46
CA GLY A 66 0.61 -1.11 -7.61
C GLY A 66 1.84 -0.73 -8.42
N PHE A 67 2.31 0.52 -8.26
CA PHE A 67 3.51 1.04 -8.91
C PHE A 67 4.77 0.97 -8.03
N THR A 68 4.66 0.45 -6.79
CA THR A 68 5.72 0.44 -5.77
C THR A 68 6.71 -0.72 -5.86
N HIS A 69 6.56 -1.58 -6.85
CA HIS A 69 7.35 -2.80 -7.03
C HIS A 69 8.87 -2.59 -7.27
N SER A 70 9.41 -1.39 -7.08
CA SER A 70 10.84 -1.21 -7.15
C SER A 70 11.40 -0.98 -5.75
N GLU A 71 12.41 -1.76 -5.37
CA GLU A 71 13.36 -1.41 -4.28
C GLU A 71 13.85 0.04 -4.43
N GLN A 72 13.79 0.58 -5.64
CA GLN A 72 14.05 1.99 -5.91
C GLN A 72 13.12 2.93 -5.14
N LEU A 73 11.86 2.59 -4.83
CA LEU A 73 10.97 3.48 -4.09
C LEU A 73 11.22 3.44 -2.57
N THR A 74 11.58 2.27 -2.03
CA THR A 74 11.91 2.12 -0.61
C THR A 74 13.28 2.72 -0.30
N GLY A 75 14.26 2.51 -1.19
CA GLY A 75 15.60 3.07 -1.07
C GLY A 75 15.79 4.49 -1.63
N ALA A 76 14.82 5.06 -2.36
CA ALA A 76 14.99 6.40 -2.92
C ALA A 76 14.88 7.49 -1.85
N GLN A 77 15.80 8.45 -1.95
CA GLN A 77 15.66 9.74 -1.29
C GLN A 77 14.43 10.47 -1.86
N PRO A 78 13.47 10.88 -1.03
CA PRO A 78 12.38 11.74 -1.48
C PRO A 78 12.94 13.05 -2.03
N ILE A 79 12.44 13.46 -3.19
CA ILE A 79 12.78 14.76 -3.77
C ILE A 79 11.79 15.77 -3.20
N VAL A 80 12.31 16.82 -2.56
CA VAL A 80 11.49 17.92 -2.06
C VAL A 80 10.82 18.61 -3.26
N TRP A 81 9.54 18.94 -3.11
CA TRP A 81 8.82 19.60 -4.18
C TRP A 81 9.45 20.96 -4.53
N ASP A 82 9.69 21.18 -5.82
CA ASP A 82 10.09 22.48 -6.36
C ASP A 82 9.38 22.77 -7.69
N GLU A 83 9.56 23.99 -8.21
CA GLU A 83 8.91 24.44 -9.44
C GLU A 83 9.40 23.68 -10.69
N SER A 84 10.61 23.11 -10.66
CA SER A 84 11.15 22.33 -11.77
C SER A 84 10.39 21.01 -11.97
N LEU A 85 9.87 20.42 -10.89
CA LEU A 85 9.05 19.22 -10.94
C LEU A 85 7.68 19.44 -11.61
N ARG A 86 7.27 20.70 -11.84
CA ARG A 86 6.04 20.97 -12.62
C ARG A 86 6.15 20.52 -14.07
N PHE A 87 7.34 20.19 -14.55
CA PHE A 87 7.57 19.77 -15.92
C PHE A 87 8.28 18.41 -15.95
N GLN A 88 7.77 17.50 -16.79
CA GLN A 88 8.43 16.25 -17.12
C GLN A 88 8.63 16.20 -18.64
N ARG A 89 9.88 16.25 -19.09
CA ARG A 89 10.23 16.25 -20.53
C ARG A 89 9.42 17.30 -21.32
N ASP A 90 9.46 18.54 -20.86
CA ASP A 90 8.74 19.69 -21.42
C ASP A 90 7.19 19.61 -21.35
N MET A 91 6.65 18.56 -20.71
CA MET A 91 5.22 18.44 -20.46
C MET A 91 4.86 19.00 -19.10
N LYS A 92 3.87 19.88 -19.03
CA LYS A 92 3.29 20.31 -17.74
C LYS A 92 2.67 19.10 -17.04
N VAL A 93 3.13 18.84 -15.82
CA VAL A 93 2.63 17.73 -14.99
C VAL A 93 1.34 18.15 -14.32
N HIS A 94 0.33 17.29 -14.39
CA HIS A 94 -0.92 17.47 -13.67
C HIS A 94 -0.85 16.73 -12.33
N CYS A 95 -0.91 17.45 -11.21
CA CYS A 95 -1.04 16.82 -9.91
C CYS A 95 -2.48 16.36 -9.70
N LYS A 96 -2.67 15.10 -9.30
CA LYS A 96 -3.98 14.62 -8.84
C LYS A 96 -4.09 14.78 -7.33
N PRO A 97 -5.24 15.22 -6.81
CA PRO A 97 -5.44 15.36 -5.37
C PRO A 97 -5.53 13.99 -4.72
N TYR A 98 -5.11 13.93 -3.45
CA TYR A 98 -5.49 12.83 -2.59
C TYR A 98 -7.01 12.86 -2.38
N THR A 99 -7.67 11.73 -2.58
CA THR A 99 -9.09 11.55 -2.30
C THR A 99 -9.34 10.29 -1.47
N VAL A 100 -8.32 9.46 -1.25
CA VAL A 100 -8.39 8.23 -0.45
C VAL A 100 -7.53 8.44 0.79
N SER A 101 -8.12 8.23 1.96
CA SER A 101 -7.47 8.33 3.26
C SER A 101 -6.72 7.04 3.60
N PRO A 102 -5.47 7.12 4.11
CA PRO A 102 -4.75 5.95 4.57
C PRO A 102 -5.19 5.53 5.97
N VAL A 103 -5.92 6.36 6.72
CA VAL A 103 -6.38 6.06 8.09
C VAL A 103 -7.82 5.55 8.15
N ASP A 104 -8.56 5.61 7.04
CA ASP A 104 -9.97 5.20 7.05
C ASP A 104 -10.15 3.73 7.42
N PHE A 105 -9.23 2.85 7.02
CA PHE A 105 -9.32 1.43 7.38
C PHE A 105 -9.12 1.20 8.89
N LEU A 106 -8.48 2.12 9.60
CA LEU A 106 -8.32 2.07 11.07
C LEU A 106 -9.67 2.24 11.79
N THR A 107 -10.59 2.96 11.16
CA THR A 107 -11.90 3.30 11.72
C THR A 107 -13.04 2.53 11.06
N SER A 108 -12.77 1.88 9.92
CA SER A 108 -13.79 1.21 9.12
C SER A 108 -14.41 0.04 9.89
N PRO A 109 -15.73 0.07 10.15
CA PRO A 109 -16.40 -1.02 10.82
C PRO A 109 -16.47 -2.21 9.86
N ARG A 110 -15.54 -3.15 10.06
CA ARG A 110 -15.47 -4.50 9.48
C ARG A 110 -15.12 -4.57 7.98
N PRO A 111 -14.25 -5.51 7.59
CA PRO A 111 -14.18 -6.01 6.22
C PRO A 111 -15.58 -6.40 5.72
N SER A 112 -15.83 -6.26 4.43
CA SER A 112 -17.11 -6.71 3.88
C SER A 112 -17.21 -8.24 3.97
N GLN A 113 -18.40 -8.84 3.94
CA GLN A 113 -18.59 -10.31 4.02
C GLN A 113 -18.00 -11.09 2.81
N ARG A 114 -17.10 -10.48 2.02
CA ARG A 114 -16.58 -11.05 0.77
C ARG A 114 -15.65 -12.24 0.96
N THR A 115 -15.04 -12.40 2.14
CA THR A 115 -14.16 -13.54 2.47
C THR A 115 -14.88 -14.89 2.51
N ASP A 116 -16.20 -14.94 2.29
CA ASP A 116 -17.03 -16.16 2.37
C ASP A 116 -16.74 -17.19 1.27
N ASN A 117 -15.91 -16.84 0.28
CA ASN A 117 -15.73 -17.64 -0.94
C ASN A 117 -14.43 -18.47 -0.98
N ILE A 118 -13.47 -18.27 -0.07
CA ILE A 118 -12.18 -19.00 -0.14
C ILE A 118 -12.35 -20.43 0.38
N ASP A 119 -13.04 -20.58 1.51
CA ASP A 119 -13.43 -21.87 2.08
C ASP A 119 -14.49 -21.64 3.18
N PRO A 120 -15.74 -22.10 3.00
CA PRO A 120 -16.77 -21.94 4.03
C PRO A 120 -16.44 -22.68 5.34
N SER A 121 -15.47 -23.60 5.34
CA SER A 121 -14.99 -24.29 6.53
C SER A 121 -13.95 -23.50 7.34
N LEU A 122 -13.40 -22.42 6.78
CA LEU A 122 -12.41 -21.55 7.42
C LEU A 122 -12.78 -20.06 7.32
N PRO A 123 -13.95 -19.63 7.82
CA PRO A 123 -14.35 -18.22 7.77
C PRO A 123 -13.43 -17.40 8.68
N TYR A 124 -12.36 -16.84 8.11
CA TYR A 124 -11.51 -15.89 8.81
C TYR A 124 -12.17 -14.51 8.77
N ARG A 125 -13.03 -14.25 9.76
CA ARG A 125 -13.72 -12.98 9.94
C ARG A 125 -13.29 -12.36 11.27
N PRO A 126 -12.30 -11.46 11.28
CA PRO A 126 -11.92 -10.81 12.51
C PRO A 126 -13.04 -9.88 12.97
N HIS A 127 -13.50 -10.08 14.20
CA HIS A 127 -14.53 -9.22 14.80
C HIS A 127 -14.01 -7.82 15.12
N HIS A 128 -12.74 -7.78 15.48
CA HIS A 128 -12.01 -6.60 15.86
C HIS A 128 -10.70 -6.58 15.08
N VAL A 129 -10.41 -5.43 14.48
CA VAL A 129 -9.10 -5.13 13.95
C VAL A 129 -8.47 -4.13 14.92
N ASN A 130 -7.41 -4.55 15.59
CA ASN A 130 -6.57 -3.67 16.39
C ASN A 130 -5.37 -3.25 15.53
N VAL A 131 -4.94 -2.00 15.64
CA VAL A 131 -3.78 -1.50 14.91
C VAL A 131 -2.80 -0.98 15.94
N ASP A 132 -1.71 -1.72 16.11
CA ASP A 132 -0.72 -1.45 17.15
C ASP A 132 0.33 -0.45 16.69
N PHE A 133 0.60 -0.44 15.39
CA PHE A 133 1.54 0.47 14.74
C PHE A 133 0.98 0.90 13.39
N PHE A 134 1.06 2.20 13.08
CA PHE A 134 0.68 2.73 11.78
C PHE A 134 1.49 3.98 11.42
N ALA A 135 2.07 3.95 10.23
CA ALA A 135 2.71 5.07 9.57
C ALA A 135 2.32 5.09 8.09
N ALA A 136 2.00 6.27 7.55
CA ALA A 136 1.68 6.43 6.13
C ALA A 136 2.42 7.63 5.54
N SER A 137 3.28 7.37 4.55
CA SER A 137 3.97 8.42 3.79
C SER A 137 3.16 8.80 2.55
N PRO A 138 2.74 10.06 2.38
CA PRO A 138 2.28 10.53 1.08
C PRO A 138 3.47 10.55 0.10
N VAL A 139 3.27 9.98 -1.08
CA VAL A 139 4.23 9.98 -2.19
C VAL A 139 3.51 10.34 -3.50
N LEU A 140 4.16 11.14 -4.32
CA LEU A 140 3.72 11.45 -5.68
C LEU A 140 4.53 10.63 -6.68
N ILE A 141 3.88 9.70 -7.38
CA ILE A 141 4.54 8.88 -8.39
C ILE A 141 4.46 9.58 -9.75
N PRO A 142 5.58 9.76 -10.47
CA PRO A 142 5.56 10.29 -11.83
C PRO A 142 4.98 9.26 -12.80
N LEU A 143 3.84 9.58 -13.40
CA LEU A 143 3.11 8.73 -14.33
C LEU A 143 2.92 9.45 -15.68
N TYR A 144 2.92 8.68 -16.76
CA TYR A 144 2.40 9.10 -18.04
C TYR A 144 1.10 8.34 -18.34
N ILE A 145 0.03 9.08 -18.61
CA ILE A 145 -1.23 8.52 -19.11
C ILE A 145 -1.24 8.69 -20.61
N ILE A 146 -1.26 7.58 -21.33
CA ILE A 146 -1.15 7.53 -22.77
C ILE A 146 -2.43 6.96 -23.34
N LYS A 147 -3.04 7.67 -24.29
CA LYS A 147 -4.30 7.28 -24.92
C LYS A 147 -4.07 6.74 -26.32
N TYR A 148 -4.71 5.61 -26.60
CA TYR A 148 -4.64 4.90 -27.88
C TYR A 148 -6.04 4.61 -28.40
N HIS A 149 -6.17 4.40 -29.71
CA HIS A 149 -7.36 3.76 -30.27
C HIS A 149 -7.05 2.29 -30.54
N SER A 150 -7.94 1.40 -30.12
CA SER A 150 -7.85 -0.01 -30.46
C SER A 150 -7.97 -0.19 -31.97
N VAL A 151 -7.02 -0.89 -32.58
CA VAL A 151 -7.06 -1.16 -34.03
C VAL A 151 -8.26 -2.01 -34.44
N VAL A 152 -8.75 -2.83 -33.50
CA VAL A 152 -9.87 -3.77 -33.70
C VAL A 152 -11.19 -3.09 -33.45
N THR A 153 -11.38 -2.56 -32.23
CA THR A 153 -12.68 -2.06 -31.78
C THR A 153 -12.87 -0.58 -32.11
N LYS A 154 -11.79 0.12 -32.49
CA LYS A 154 -11.71 1.58 -32.61
C LYS A 154 -12.02 2.33 -31.32
N ALA A 155 -12.28 1.63 -30.21
CA ALA A 155 -12.53 2.23 -28.91
C ALA A 155 -11.22 2.79 -28.31
N PRO A 156 -11.29 3.90 -27.56
CA PRO A 156 -10.13 4.43 -26.86
C PRO A 156 -9.76 3.53 -25.68
N PHE A 157 -8.46 3.35 -25.45
CA PHE A 157 -7.93 2.73 -24.23
C PHE A 157 -6.76 3.53 -23.67
N PHE A 158 -6.44 3.27 -22.40
CA PHE A 158 -5.41 3.99 -21.65
C PHE A 158 -4.29 3.05 -21.25
N VAL A 159 -3.06 3.54 -21.38
CA VAL A 159 -1.86 2.94 -20.83
C VAL A 159 -1.29 3.90 -19.80
N THR A 160 -1.08 3.40 -18.58
CA THR A 160 -0.38 4.11 -17.52
C THR A 160 1.05 3.63 -17.47
N TYR A 161 2.01 4.52 -17.69
CA TYR A 161 3.42 4.21 -17.60
C TYR A 161 4.02 4.90 -16.38
N ALA A 162 4.65 4.14 -15.50
CA ALA A 162 5.39 4.67 -14.36
C ALA A 162 6.81 5.06 -14.76
N ALA A 163 7.12 6.35 -14.68
CA ALA A 163 8.39 6.87 -15.14
C ALA A 163 9.59 6.39 -14.31
N HIS A 164 9.39 6.08 -13.02
CA HIS A 164 10.47 5.62 -12.14
C HIS A 164 10.85 4.16 -12.36
N SER A 165 9.88 3.29 -12.66
CA SER A 165 10.10 1.84 -12.80
C SER A 165 10.15 1.35 -14.24
N GLY A 166 9.74 2.19 -15.20
CA GLY A 166 9.58 1.79 -16.59
C GLY A 166 8.42 0.82 -16.86
N ARG A 167 7.59 0.54 -15.85
CA ARG A 167 6.46 -0.38 -15.96
C ARG A 167 5.27 0.31 -16.63
N ALA A 168 4.54 -0.44 -17.43
CA ALA A 168 3.32 0.02 -18.09
C ALA A 168 2.14 -0.88 -17.74
N TYR A 169 0.95 -0.30 -17.62
CA TYR A 169 -0.29 -1.00 -17.35
C TYR A 169 -1.37 -0.53 -18.30
N VAL A 170 -2.18 -1.47 -18.79
CA VAL A 170 -3.30 -1.17 -19.67
C VAL A 170 -4.58 -1.43 -18.89
N ALA A 171 -5.52 -0.48 -18.89
CA ALA A 171 -6.77 -0.61 -18.14
C ALA A 171 -7.86 -1.39 -18.90
N ASP A 172 -7.67 -1.63 -20.21
CA ASP A 172 -8.62 -2.32 -21.07
C ASP A 172 -8.24 -3.81 -21.17
N SER A 173 -9.15 -4.69 -20.74
CA SER A 173 -8.93 -6.13 -20.70
C SER A 173 -8.77 -6.78 -22.08
N TYR A 174 -9.44 -6.25 -23.11
CA TYR A 174 -9.30 -6.68 -24.50
C TYR A 174 -7.96 -6.21 -25.09
N ALA A 175 -7.56 -4.96 -24.82
CA ALA A 175 -6.27 -4.44 -25.21
C ALA A 175 -5.13 -5.17 -24.48
N ASN A 176 -5.30 -5.53 -23.20
CA ASN A 176 -4.32 -6.24 -22.39
C ASN A 176 -3.90 -7.58 -22.98
N ARG A 177 -4.84 -8.41 -23.43
CA ARG A 177 -4.49 -9.71 -24.01
C ARG A 177 -3.58 -9.55 -25.24
N ARG A 178 -3.84 -8.54 -26.09
CA ARG A 178 -3.03 -8.26 -27.28
C ARG A 178 -1.72 -7.56 -26.98
N VAL A 179 -1.70 -6.56 -26.09
CA VAL A 179 -0.47 -5.90 -25.64
C VAL A 179 0.44 -6.91 -24.95
N GLY A 180 -0.13 -7.82 -24.16
CA GLY A 180 0.62 -8.90 -23.52
C GLY A 180 1.22 -9.91 -24.50
N GLU A 181 0.49 -10.25 -25.57
CA GLU A 181 1.01 -11.10 -26.65
C GLU A 181 2.13 -10.39 -27.44
N MET A 182 1.92 -9.12 -27.76
CA MET A 182 2.88 -8.29 -28.51
C MET A 182 4.18 -8.12 -27.74
N THR A 183 4.10 -7.86 -26.45
CA THR A 183 5.32 -7.59 -25.68
C THR A 183 6.15 -8.83 -25.44
N ARG A 184 5.51 -9.99 -25.26
CA ARG A 184 6.20 -11.31 -25.26
C ARG A 184 6.95 -11.56 -26.57
N ARG A 185 6.39 -11.18 -27.72
CA ARG A 185 7.06 -11.33 -29.03
C ARG A 185 8.29 -10.44 -29.17
N LEU A 186 8.37 -9.33 -28.44
CA LEU A 186 9.46 -8.37 -28.51
C LEU A 186 10.55 -8.61 -27.46
N GLY A 187 10.43 -9.66 -26.63
CA GLY A 187 11.44 -10.02 -25.62
C GLY A 187 11.65 -8.96 -24.54
N LEU A 188 10.70 -8.03 -24.38
CA LEU A 188 10.78 -7.01 -23.35
C LEU A 188 10.32 -7.59 -22.00
N PRO A 189 10.94 -7.15 -20.89
CA PRO A 189 10.42 -7.41 -19.55
C PRO A 189 9.20 -6.52 -19.33
N VAL A 190 8.11 -6.79 -20.04
CA VAL A 190 6.81 -6.34 -19.57
C VAL A 190 6.26 -7.46 -18.73
N ASP A 191 6.03 -7.10 -17.50
CA ASP A 191 5.13 -7.80 -16.61
C ASP A 191 3.72 -7.73 -17.23
N THR A 192 3.48 -8.55 -18.26
CA THR A 192 2.20 -8.65 -18.97
C THR A 192 1.20 -9.44 -18.14
N ASP A 193 1.20 -9.24 -16.83
CA ASP A 193 0.19 -9.83 -15.99
C ASP A 193 -1.13 -9.20 -16.39
N ILE A 194 -2.00 -10.08 -16.86
CA ILE A 194 -3.31 -9.78 -17.42
C ILE A 194 -4.11 -9.10 -16.29
N LEU A 195 -4.10 -7.78 -16.28
CA LEU A 195 -4.94 -6.98 -15.40
C LEU A 195 -6.28 -6.80 -16.09
N ASP A 196 -7.12 -7.82 -16.02
CA ASP A 196 -8.53 -7.56 -16.19
C ASP A 196 -8.98 -6.74 -14.97
N VAL A 197 -9.34 -5.47 -15.17
CA VAL A 197 -9.75 -4.59 -14.05
C VAL A 197 -10.95 -5.18 -13.31
N THR A 198 -11.78 -5.96 -14.00
CA THR A 198 -12.77 -6.82 -13.34
C THR A 198 -12.09 -7.88 -12.48
N SER A 199 -11.21 -8.75 -12.99
CA SER A 199 -10.48 -9.73 -12.16
C SER A 199 -9.69 -9.11 -10.99
N MET A 200 -9.19 -7.87 -11.12
CA MET A 200 -8.51 -7.12 -10.05
C MET A 200 -9.43 -6.79 -8.87
N LEU A 201 -10.75 -6.71 -9.09
CA LEU A 201 -11.76 -6.59 -8.03
C LEU A 201 -12.15 -7.95 -7.40
N TRP A 202 -11.74 -9.06 -8.01
CA TRP A 202 -12.18 -10.43 -7.66
C TRP A 202 -11.07 -11.35 -7.14
N THR A 203 -9.78 -11.11 -7.42
CA THR A 203 -8.67 -11.97 -6.95
C THR A 203 -7.72 -11.24 -6.02
N THR A 204 -7.95 -11.43 -4.72
CA THR A 204 -7.06 -11.18 -3.58
C THR A 204 -5.72 -11.92 -3.70
N ALA A 205 -5.72 -13.11 -4.32
CA ALA A 205 -4.53 -13.88 -4.69
C ALA A 205 -3.59 -13.16 -5.69
N PHE A 206 -4.06 -12.12 -6.40
CA PHE A 206 -3.22 -11.34 -7.30
C PHE A 206 -2.43 -10.25 -6.55
N LEU A 207 -2.91 -9.83 -5.39
CA LEU A 207 -2.18 -8.92 -4.50
C LEU A 207 -1.08 -9.69 -3.73
N SER A 208 -1.20 -11.01 -3.53
CA SER A 208 -0.17 -11.83 -2.87
C SER A 208 1.09 -12.05 -3.68
N ASP A 209 0.98 -12.26 -4.99
CA ASP A 209 2.15 -12.45 -5.87
C ASP A 209 2.92 -11.14 -6.15
N ARG A 210 2.37 -9.98 -5.77
CA ARG A 210 2.96 -8.65 -6.08
C ARG A 210 3.14 -7.71 -4.88
N LEU A 211 2.72 -8.11 -3.69
CA LEU A 211 3.23 -7.56 -2.44
C LEU A 211 4.61 -8.19 -2.20
N ASN A 212 5.65 -7.67 -2.88
CA ASN A 212 7.03 -8.20 -2.93
C ASN A 212 7.79 -8.11 -1.58
N GLU A 213 7.27 -8.77 -0.54
CA GLU A 213 7.82 -8.88 0.83
C GLU A 213 7.41 -7.80 1.85
N PRO A 214 6.86 -8.23 2.99
CA PRO A 214 5.66 -9.06 2.94
C PRO A 214 4.59 -8.44 3.84
N VAL A 215 3.34 -8.65 3.46
CA VAL A 215 2.35 -8.80 4.52
C VAL A 215 2.74 -10.06 5.28
N THR A 216 3.49 -9.91 6.37
CA THR A 216 3.89 -11.05 7.19
C THR A 216 2.74 -11.36 8.09
N VAL A 217 2.15 -12.54 7.92
CA VAL A 217 1.04 -12.98 8.73
C VAL A 217 1.52 -13.98 9.76
N ARG A 218 1.12 -13.77 11.01
CA ARG A 218 1.31 -14.71 12.10
C ARG A 218 -0.02 -15.07 12.71
N ASP A 219 -0.12 -16.30 13.16
CA ASP A 219 -1.23 -16.79 13.95
C ASP A 219 -0.70 -17.32 15.30
N SER A 220 -1.28 -16.85 16.40
CA SER A 220 -0.93 -17.30 17.75
C SER A 220 -1.59 -18.64 18.15
N GLY A 221 -2.53 -19.15 17.34
CA GLY A 221 -3.27 -20.36 17.69
C GLY A 221 -2.39 -21.63 17.74
N ASN A 222 -2.59 -22.45 18.78
CA ASN A 222 -1.91 -23.74 18.97
C ASN A 222 -2.29 -24.85 17.96
N GLY A 223 -2.94 -24.50 16.85
CA GLY A 223 -3.41 -25.45 15.84
C GLY A 223 -2.38 -25.69 14.72
N PRO A 224 -2.52 -26.77 13.94
CA PRO A 224 -1.71 -26.96 12.75
C PRO A 224 -1.91 -25.78 11.80
N LYS A 225 -0.80 -25.17 11.38
CA LYS A 225 -0.79 -24.13 10.35
C LYS A 225 -1.23 -24.77 9.04
N SER A 226 -2.47 -24.51 8.61
CA SER A 226 -2.90 -24.89 7.27
C SER A 226 -2.56 -23.75 6.30
N VAL A 227 -2.03 -24.10 5.13
CA VAL A 227 -1.75 -23.15 4.04
C VAL A 227 -3.00 -22.32 3.71
N LEU A 228 -4.17 -22.95 3.72
CA LEU A 228 -5.47 -22.28 3.50
C LEU A 228 -5.73 -21.16 4.50
N ARG A 229 -5.30 -21.32 5.74
CA ARG A 229 -5.47 -20.29 6.77
C ARG A 229 -4.54 -19.11 6.53
N GLU A 230 -3.28 -19.36 6.19
CA GLU A 230 -2.35 -18.29 5.82
C GLU A 230 -2.86 -17.49 4.63
N MET A 231 -3.41 -18.17 3.61
CA MET A 231 -4.07 -17.52 2.48
C MET A 231 -5.28 -16.68 2.90
N ALA A 232 -6.16 -17.21 3.75
CA ALA A 232 -7.35 -16.47 4.21
C ALA A 232 -6.99 -15.22 5.03
N MET A 233 -5.94 -15.31 5.85
CA MET A 233 -5.45 -14.17 6.61
C MET A 233 -4.77 -13.12 5.72
N PHE A 234 -4.01 -13.56 4.73
CA PHE A 234 -3.43 -12.67 3.73
C PHE A 234 -4.52 -11.93 2.94
N GLU A 235 -5.54 -12.66 2.50
CA GLU A 235 -6.69 -12.09 1.81
C GLU A 235 -7.39 -11.05 2.68
N TRP A 236 -7.64 -11.35 3.96
CA TRP A 236 -8.19 -10.38 4.90
C TRP A 236 -7.33 -9.12 5.02
N ALA A 237 -6.01 -9.28 5.19
CA ALA A 237 -5.08 -8.16 5.31
C ALA A 237 -5.05 -7.30 4.03
N SER A 238 -5.12 -7.94 2.87
CA SER A 238 -5.23 -7.30 1.57
C SER A 238 -6.56 -6.57 1.38
N GLU A 239 -7.68 -7.18 1.81
CA GLU A 239 -8.99 -6.52 1.82
C GLU A 239 -8.97 -5.28 2.72
N LEU A 240 -8.35 -5.36 3.89
CA LEU A 240 -8.25 -4.23 4.82
C LEU A 240 -7.68 -2.98 4.14
N VAL A 241 -6.57 -3.14 3.40
CA VAL A 241 -5.90 -2.04 2.70
C VAL A 241 -6.69 -1.60 1.48
N THR A 242 -7.32 -2.52 0.75
CA THR A 242 -8.02 -2.20 -0.50
C THR A 242 -9.48 -1.80 -0.33
N GLN A 243 -10.06 -2.01 0.84
CA GLN A 243 -11.46 -1.72 1.14
C GLN A 243 -11.88 -0.28 0.79
N PRO A 244 -11.08 0.77 1.09
CA PRO A 244 -11.42 2.13 0.69
C PRO A 244 -11.62 2.29 -0.82
N LEU A 245 -10.88 1.52 -1.64
CA LEU A 245 -10.99 1.56 -3.10
C LEU A 245 -12.23 0.82 -3.63
N GLN A 246 -12.70 -0.18 -2.89
CA GLN A 246 -13.84 -1.01 -3.27
C GLN A 246 -15.18 -0.36 -2.92
N LYS A 247 -15.25 0.33 -1.78
CA LYS A 247 -16.50 0.95 -1.28
C LYS A 247 -16.87 2.27 -1.99
N GLY A 248 -16.07 2.73 -2.95
CA GLY A 248 -16.41 3.83 -3.85
C GLY A 248 -16.51 5.19 -3.14
N SER A 249 -17.47 6.02 -3.55
CA SER A 249 -17.58 7.43 -3.14
C SER A 249 -17.66 7.68 -1.64
N ALA A 250 -18.07 6.69 -0.84
CA ALA A 250 -18.16 6.80 0.62
C ALA A 250 -16.80 7.03 1.31
N PHE A 251 -15.69 6.76 0.63
CA PHE A 251 -14.33 6.96 1.14
C PHE A 251 -13.63 8.15 0.47
N LEU A 252 -14.31 8.83 -0.46
CA LEU A 252 -13.78 10.04 -1.05
C LEU A 252 -13.82 11.15 -0.02
N LYS A 253 -12.65 11.70 0.26
CA LYS A 253 -12.51 12.85 1.13
C LYS A 253 -12.55 14.12 0.31
N ASP A 254 -13.27 15.11 0.81
CA ASP A 254 -13.09 16.47 0.35
C ASP A 254 -11.75 17.05 0.83
N GLU A 255 -11.43 18.26 0.37
CA GLU A 255 -10.18 18.95 0.69
C GLU A 255 -10.01 19.18 2.19
N ALA A 256 -11.06 19.62 2.89
CA ALA A 256 -11.00 19.89 4.33
C ALA A 256 -10.80 18.61 5.16
N GLN A 257 -11.43 17.51 4.75
CA GLN A 257 -11.22 16.20 5.35
C GLN A 257 -9.81 15.70 5.11
N MET A 258 -9.27 15.89 3.90
CA MET A 258 -7.89 15.51 3.60
C MET A 258 -6.87 16.35 4.38
N ASP A 259 -7.12 17.64 4.54
CA ASP A 259 -6.28 18.51 5.36
C ASP A 259 -6.23 18.01 6.81
N ALA A 260 -7.37 17.64 7.38
CA ALA A 260 -7.43 17.06 8.72
C ALA A 260 -6.65 15.73 8.81
N ILE A 261 -6.71 14.88 7.78
CA ILE A 261 -5.94 13.64 7.71
C ILE A 261 -4.44 13.91 7.65
N MET A 262 -4.00 14.93 6.90
CA MET A 262 -2.60 15.32 6.80
C MET A 262 -2.05 15.95 8.09
N GLN A 263 -2.91 16.34 9.04
CA GLN A 263 -2.50 16.75 10.38
C GLN A 263 -2.33 15.57 11.35
N ASP A 264 -2.74 14.36 10.96
CA ASP A 264 -2.49 13.17 11.77
C ASP A 264 -0.97 12.92 11.82
N PRO A 265 -0.34 12.84 13.00
CA PRO A 265 1.11 12.69 13.12
C PRO A 265 1.66 11.39 12.50
N ARG A 266 0.77 10.41 12.26
CA ARG A 266 1.09 9.15 11.58
C ARG A 266 1.17 9.31 10.07
N VAL A 267 0.54 10.35 9.52
CA VAL A 267 0.42 10.66 8.10
C VAL A 267 1.32 11.84 7.76
N ARG A 268 2.53 11.58 7.30
CA ARG A 268 3.50 12.64 6.98
C ARG A 268 4.57 12.14 6.03
N PRO A 269 5.25 13.03 5.29
CA PRO A 269 6.46 12.64 4.58
C PRO A 269 7.50 12.10 5.56
N TYR A 270 8.07 10.95 5.23
CA TYR A 270 9.21 10.38 5.94
C TYR A 270 10.43 10.47 5.04
N ASP A 271 11.52 11.03 5.54
CA ASP A 271 12.81 10.95 4.87
C ASP A 271 13.39 9.53 4.95
N LEU A 272 14.53 9.31 4.29
CA LEU A 272 15.13 7.98 4.20
C LEU A 272 15.57 7.42 5.57
N GLU A 273 16.04 8.28 6.48
CA GLU A 273 16.50 7.85 7.80
C GLU A 273 15.32 7.53 8.70
N GLU A 274 14.28 8.37 8.67
CA GLU A 274 13.04 8.11 9.41
C GLU A 274 12.34 6.83 8.93
N ARG A 275 12.37 6.52 7.62
CA ARG A 275 11.83 5.26 7.09
C ARG A 275 12.57 4.04 7.65
N ARG A 276 13.91 4.07 7.62
CA ARG A 276 14.74 3.01 8.20
C ARG A 276 14.47 2.85 9.70
N GLN A 277 14.25 3.96 10.39
CA GLN A 277 13.90 3.94 11.81
C GLN A 277 12.52 3.30 12.05
N VAL A 278 11.52 3.66 11.26
CA VAL A 278 10.19 3.04 11.27
C VAL A 278 10.26 1.53 11.01
N GLU A 279 11.04 1.11 10.01
CA GLU A 279 11.29 -0.30 9.72
C GLU A 279 11.94 -1.02 10.91
N SER A 280 12.96 -0.41 11.51
CA SER A 280 13.64 -0.96 12.69
C SER A 280 12.68 -1.13 13.87
N TRP A 281 11.79 -0.15 14.11
CA TRP A 281 10.80 -0.26 15.17
C TRP A 281 9.76 -1.35 14.89
N LEU A 282 9.31 -1.46 13.65
CA LEU A 282 8.41 -2.54 13.22
C LEU A 282 9.05 -3.92 13.39
N GLU A 283 10.32 -4.08 13.04
CA GLU A 283 11.09 -5.31 13.26
C GLU A 283 11.24 -5.64 14.76
N ALA A 284 11.59 -4.65 15.57
CA ALA A 284 11.73 -4.83 17.01
C ALA A 284 10.39 -5.22 17.66
N LEU A 285 9.30 -4.60 17.21
CA LEU A 285 7.95 -4.93 17.63
C LEU A 285 7.59 -6.36 17.28
N TRP A 286 7.86 -6.76 16.04
CA TRP A 286 7.66 -8.12 15.57
C TRP A 286 8.46 -9.13 16.40
N GLY A 287 9.74 -8.85 16.66
CA GLY A 287 10.61 -9.68 17.49
C GLY A 287 10.15 -9.77 18.96
N HIS A 288 9.64 -8.66 19.53
CA HIS A 288 9.09 -8.63 20.88
C HIS A 288 7.89 -9.58 21.00
N LEU A 289 6.92 -9.47 20.10
CA LEU A 289 5.74 -10.33 20.04
C LEU A 289 6.11 -11.80 19.81
N GLN A 290 7.19 -12.08 19.06
CA GLN A 290 7.73 -13.44 18.92
C GLN A 290 8.25 -13.99 20.24
N SER A 291 9.08 -13.21 20.95
CA SER A 291 9.75 -13.67 22.17
C SER A 291 8.79 -13.94 23.34
N LYS A 292 7.72 -13.14 23.47
CA LYS A 292 6.76 -13.25 24.58
C LYS A 292 5.70 -14.32 24.35
N GLY A 293 5.50 -14.76 23.09
CA GLY A 293 4.40 -15.66 22.73
C GLY A 293 3.01 -15.04 22.99
N THR A 294 2.95 -13.72 23.16
CA THR A 294 1.71 -12.97 23.39
C THR A 294 1.32 -12.24 22.12
N SER A 295 0.02 -12.13 21.91
CA SER A 295 -0.60 -11.35 20.83
C SER A 295 -1.14 -10.01 21.30
N THR A 296 -0.85 -9.59 22.53
CA THR A 296 -1.20 -8.25 23.01
C THR A 296 0.10 -7.52 23.29
N LEU A 297 0.24 -6.35 22.68
CA LEU A 297 1.38 -5.50 22.90
C LEU A 297 1.25 -4.79 24.26
N ASP A 298 2.11 -5.16 25.22
CA ASP A 298 2.38 -4.29 26.35
C ASP A 298 3.24 -3.12 25.84
N LYS A 299 2.56 -2.04 25.47
CA LYS A 299 3.20 -0.85 24.88
C LYS A 299 4.26 -0.28 25.81
N VAL A 300 4.05 -0.32 27.13
CA VAL A 300 5.01 0.23 28.10
C VAL A 300 6.28 -0.61 28.14
N GLU A 301 6.14 -1.92 28.24
CA GLU A 301 7.28 -2.84 28.26
C GLU A 301 8.05 -2.81 26.95
N PHE A 302 7.35 -2.76 25.81
CA PHE A 302 7.99 -2.63 24.51
C PHE A 302 8.80 -1.33 24.39
N MET A 303 8.25 -0.21 24.84
CA MET A 303 8.99 1.06 24.84
C MET A 303 10.22 1.01 25.75
N LYS A 304 10.13 0.39 26.93
CA LYS A 304 11.30 0.17 27.80
C LYS A 304 12.38 -0.65 27.11
N GLN A 305 11.99 -1.69 26.37
CA GLN A 305 12.93 -2.50 25.59
C GLN A 305 13.65 -1.66 24.52
N LEU A 306 12.93 -0.82 23.79
CA LEU A 306 13.51 0.03 22.74
C LEU A 306 14.47 1.09 23.29
N VAL A 307 14.15 1.67 24.45
CA VAL A 307 15.06 2.59 25.15
C VAL A 307 16.31 1.85 25.61
N THR A 308 16.16 0.65 26.18
CA THR A 308 17.29 -0.16 26.66
C THR A 308 18.19 -0.66 25.52
N SER A 309 17.64 -0.84 24.32
CA SER A 309 18.38 -1.32 23.14
C SER A 309 19.01 -0.20 22.29
N ASP A 310 18.96 1.06 22.74
CA ASP A 310 19.48 2.24 22.02
C ASP A 310 18.82 2.47 20.63
N GLN A 311 17.61 1.93 20.43
CA GLN A 311 16.81 2.17 19.22
C GLN A 311 16.00 3.48 19.26
N ILE A 312 15.81 4.03 20.46
CA ILE A 312 15.23 5.35 20.69
C ILE A 312 16.30 6.19 21.39
N LYS A 313 16.83 7.19 20.69
CA LYS A 313 17.95 8.00 21.18
C LYS A 313 17.50 9.34 21.73
N THR A 314 16.35 9.83 21.24
CA THR A 314 15.86 11.16 21.55
C THR A 314 14.40 11.15 22.03
N TYR A 315 13.99 12.21 22.73
CA TYR A 315 12.58 12.45 23.06
C TYR A 315 11.70 12.58 21.81
N GLU A 316 12.27 13.09 20.72
CA GLU A 316 11.59 13.22 19.44
C GLU A 316 11.28 11.85 18.84
N ASP A 317 12.26 10.94 18.81
CA ASP A 317 12.08 9.55 18.37
C ASP A 317 10.95 8.85 19.13
N PHE A 318 10.94 9.02 20.45
CA PHE A 318 9.90 8.49 21.31
C PHE A 318 8.53 9.03 20.92
N THR A 319 8.40 10.36 20.79
CA THR A 319 7.14 11.02 20.50
C THR A 319 6.58 10.58 19.15
N LYS A 320 7.45 10.44 18.14
CA LYS A 320 7.11 9.91 16.82
C LYS A 320 6.56 8.49 16.91
N LEU A 321 7.29 7.58 17.58
CA LEU A 321 6.85 6.19 17.72
C LEU A 321 5.53 6.09 18.51
N TYR A 322 5.39 6.84 19.60
CA TYR A 322 4.20 6.81 20.44
C TYR A 322 2.95 7.27 19.67
N ALA A 323 3.11 8.30 18.81
CA ALA A 323 2.07 8.72 17.88
C ALA A 323 1.72 7.62 16.84
N MET A 324 2.72 6.92 16.27
CA MET A 324 2.51 5.77 15.37
C MET A 324 1.74 4.64 16.04
N MET A 325 1.91 4.46 17.35
CA MET A 325 1.16 3.49 18.15
C MET A 325 -0.25 3.96 18.54
N GLY A 326 -0.70 5.10 17.99
CA GLY A 326 -2.01 5.71 18.23
C GLY A 326 -2.19 6.20 19.66
N GLN A 327 -1.10 6.50 20.37
CA GLN A 327 -1.16 6.98 21.75
C GLN A 327 -0.98 8.51 21.79
N PRO A 328 -1.64 9.20 22.75
CA PRO A 328 -1.41 10.63 22.97
C PRO A 328 0.02 10.86 23.45
N PRO A 329 0.68 11.98 23.10
CA PRO A 329 2.05 12.24 23.55
C PRO A 329 2.15 12.22 25.08
N LEU A 330 3.15 11.50 25.61
CA LEU A 330 3.46 11.48 27.03
C LEU A 330 4.23 12.74 27.44
N SER A 331 4.04 13.17 28.69
CA SER A 331 4.84 14.25 29.24
C SER A 331 6.31 13.80 29.39
N GLU A 332 7.24 14.75 29.35
CA GLU A 332 8.66 14.48 29.61
C GLU A 332 8.89 13.84 31.00
N ALA A 333 8.01 14.11 31.96
CA ALA A 333 8.07 13.52 33.30
C ALA A 333 7.67 12.03 33.29
N ASP A 334 6.61 11.67 32.57
CA ASP A 334 6.19 10.27 32.43
C ASP A 334 7.29 9.44 31.75
N LEU A 335 8.00 10.04 30.80
CA LEU A 335 9.13 9.40 30.15
C LEU A 335 10.33 9.12 31.05
N LYS A 336 10.68 10.08 31.91
CA LYS A 336 11.76 9.89 32.90
C LYS A 336 11.45 8.76 33.88
N SER A 337 10.19 8.34 33.99
CA SER A 337 9.80 7.18 34.79
C SER A 337 9.93 5.84 34.04
N LEU A 338 10.11 5.88 32.72
CA LEU A 338 10.31 4.69 31.88
C LEU A 338 11.78 4.30 31.70
N SER A 339 12.70 5.27 31.83
CA SER A 339 14.15 5.06 31.94
C SER A 339 14.56 4.67 33.36
#